data_AF-A0A251THD6-F1
#
_entry.id   AF-A0A251THD6-F1
#
_cell.length_a   1.000
_cell.length_b   1.000
_cell.length_c   1.000
_cell.angle_alpha   90.00
_cell.angle_beta   90.00
_cell.angle_gamma   90.00
#
_symmetry.space_group_name_H-M   'P 1'
#
loop_
_entity.id
_entity.type
_entity.pdbx_description
1 polymer ?
#
loop_
_entity_poly.entity_id
_entity_poly.type
_entity_poly.pdbx_seq_one_letter_code
_entity_poly.pdbx_strand_id
1 'polypeptide(L)'
;MRDDHNRIYKSLSDVIEGKEGRVRETLLGKRVDYSGRSVIVVGPSLSLHRSPTLHRLGIQAFLPVLVEGRAICLHPLVCKGFNADFDGDQMAVHVPLSLEAQAEARLLMFSHMIFCLQLLEIHFCTNSRYA
;
A
#
# COMPACT_ATOMS: atom_id res chain seq x y z
N MET A 1 20.85 -9.28 -35.84
CA MET A 1 21.84 -10.24 -35.31
C MET A 1 21.17 -11.04 -34.20
N ARG A 2 21.40 -12.35 -34.13
CA ARG A 2 20.86 -13.23 -33.08
C ARG A 2 22.03 -13.87 -32.34
N ASP A 3 21.82 -14.22 -31.08
CA ASP A 3 22.82 -14.94 -30.28
C ASP A 3 22.93 -16.41 -30.71
N ASP A 4 23.90 -17.11 -30.13
CA ASP A 4 24.13 -18.55 -30.36
C ASP A 4 22.95 -19.44 -29.92
N HIS A 5 22.02 -18.87 -29.14
CA HIS A 5 20.77 -19.51 -28.70
C HIS A 5 19.55 -19.08 -29.55
N ASN A 6 19.79 -18.44 -30.71
CA ASN A 6 18.78 -17.93 -31.64
C ASN A 6 17.82 -16.87 -31.05
N ARG A 7 18.19 -16.23 -29.95
CA ARG A 7 17.49 -15.07 -29.38
C ARG A 7 17.94 -13.80 -30.10
N ILE A 8 17.00 -12.88 -30.29
CA ILE A 8 17.30 -11.59 -30.91
C ILE A 8 18.09 -10.76 -29.90
N TYR A 9 19.26 -10.24 -30.28
CA TYR A 9 19.99 -9.30 -29.45
C TYR A 9 19.13 -8.05 -29.24
N LYS A 10 18.92 -7.67 -27.98
CA LYS A 10 18.27 -6.41 -27.62
C LYS A 10 19.21 -5.25 -27.99
N SER A 11 18.71 -4.26 -28.73
CA SER A 11 19.44 -3.02 -28.95
C SER A 11 19.53 -2.20 -27.66
N LEU A 12 20.43 -1.23 -27.61
CA LEU A 12 20.48 -0.28 -26.48
C LEU A 12 19.12 0.41 -26.27
N SER A 13 18.42 0.75 -27.35
CA SER A 13 17.07 1.29 -27.28
C SER A 13 16.09 0.30 -26.64
N ASP A 14 16.17 -0.98 -26.97
CA ASP A 14 15.31 -2.03 -26.36
C ASP A 14 15.63 -2.32 -24.89
N VAL A 15 16.83 -1.98 -24.42
CA VAL A 15 17.21 -2.08 -23.01
C VAL A 15 16.65 -0.90 -22.21
N ILE A 16 16.54 0.29 -22.82
CA ILE A 16 16.09 1.51 -22.15
C ILE A 16 14.57 1.64 -22.24
N GLU A 17 14.01 1.40 -23.41
CA GLU A 17 12.59 1.55 -23.76
C GLU A 17 11.83 0.22 -23.68
N GLY A 18 10.51 0.29 -23.79
CA GLY A 18 9.64 -0.88 -23.75
C GLY A 18 9.15 -1.27 -22.35
N LYS A 19 8.35 -2.36 -22.27
CA LYS A 19 7.68 -2.78 -21.02
C LYS A 19 8.67 -3.31 -19.97
N GLU A 20 9.70 -4.03 -20.41
CA GLU A 20 10.83 -4.53 -19.60
C GLU A 20 12.05 -3.59 -19.65
N GLY A 21 11.86 -2.36 -20.14
CA GLY A 21 12.94 -1.38 -20.24
C GLY A 21 13.37 -0.87 -18.87
N ARG A 22 14.64 -0.48 -18.74
CA ARG A 22 15.22 0.01 -17.47
C ARG A 22 14.45 1.18 -16.87
N VAL A 23 13.85 2.05 -17.67
CA VAL A 23 13.07 3.19 -17.16
C VAL A 23 11.86 2.71 -16.37
N ARG A 24 11.12 1.71 -16.88
CA ARG A 24 9.91 1.22 -16.21
C ARG A 24 10.24 0.38 -14.99
N GLU A 25 11.19 -0.53 -15.10
CA GLU A 25 11.53 -1.45 -14.01
C GLU A 25 12.38 -0.80 -12.92
N THR A 26 13.27 0.13 -13.27
CA THR A 26 14.20 0.73 -12.31
C THR A 26 13.73 2.08 -11.80
N LEU A 27 13.05 2.93 -12.58
CA LEU A 27 12.70 4.28 -12.13
C LEU A 27 11.25 4.40 -11.65
N LEU A 28 10.30 3.71 -12.28
CA LEU A 28 8.87 3.83 -11.95
C LEU A 28 8.36 2.77 -10.97
N GLY A 29 9.01 1.60 -10.89
CA GLY A 29 8.54 0.48 -10.06
C GLY A 29 9.67 -0.29 -9.40
N LYS A 30 10.21 0.25 -8.28
CA LYS A 30 11.19 -0.47 -7.47
C LYS A 30 10.51 -1.33 -6.42
N ARG A 31 11.12 -2.47 -6.10
CA ARG A 31 10.80 -3.22 -4.88
C ARG A 31 11.29 -2.40 -3.69
N VAL A 32 10.42 -2.24 -2.69
CA VAL A 32 10.65 -1.40 -1.51
C VAL A 32 10.81 -2.30 -0.29
N ASP A 33 11.90 -2.12 0.46
CA ASP A 33 12.12 -2.82 1.73
C ASP A 33 11.16 -2.30 2.81
N TYR A 34 10.91 -3.10 3.86
CA TYR A 34 9.92 -2.78 4.90
C TYR A 34 8.50 -2.57 4.36
N SER A 35 8.15 -3.39 3.38
CA SER A 35 6.79 -3.49 2.82
C SER A 35 6.21 -4.89 3.00
N GLY A 36 4.89 -4.96 3.15
CA GLY A 36 4.15 -6.20 3.30
C GLY A 36 2.83 -6.15 2.53
N ARG A 37 2.28 -7.32 2.19
CA ARG A 37 0.93 -7.44 1.61
C ARG A 37 0.13 -8.47 2.38
N SER A 38 -1.14 -8.17 2.63
CA SER A 38 -2.07 -9.17 3.15
C SER A 38 -3.50 -8.91 2.67
N VAL A 39 -4.34 -9.92 2.83
CA VAL A 39 -5.78 -9.85 2.54
C VAL A 39 -6.44 -8.90 3.51
N ILE A 40 -7.38 -8.10 3.01
CA ILE A 40 -8.16 -7.18 3.82
C ILE A 40 -9.39 -7.88 4.42
N VAL A 41 -9.69 -7.52 5.67
CA VAL A 41 -10.93 -7.92 6.34
C VAL A 41 -11.58 -6.70 6.97
N VAL A 42 -12.90 -6.77 7.15
CA VAL A 42 -13.67 -5.68 7.74
C VAL A 42 -13.35 -5.58 9.23
N GLY A 43 -12.87 -4.42 9.68
CA GLY A 43 -12.71 -4.09 11.09
C GLY A 43 -14.05 -3.75 11.77
N PRO A 44 -14.10 -3.67 13.12
CA PRO A 44 -15.32 -3.32 13.86
C PRO A 44 -15.92 -2.00 13.37
N SER A 45 -17.23 -1.97 13.15
CA SER A 45 -17.94 -0.82 12.61
C SER A 45 -18.32 0.18 13.71
N LEU A 46 -17.67 1.35 13.74
CA LEU A 46 -18.24 2.53 14.37
C LEU A 46 -18.98 3.36 13.30
N SER A 47 -20.28 3.57 13.52
CA SER A 47 -21.14 4.37 12.64
C SER A 47 -20.74 5.84 12.73
N LEU A 48 -20.09 6.35 11.69
CA LEU A 48 -19.84 7.78 11.52
C LEU A 48 -20.28 8.19 10.11
N HIS A 49 -21.11 9.23 10.03
CA HIS A 49 -21.67 9.75 8.79
C HIS A 49 -20.76 10.83 8.19
N ARG A 50 -20.16 10.61 7.02
CA ARG A 50 -19.44 11.66 6.26
C ARG A 50 -19.62 11.51 4.75
N SER A 51 -19.75 12.65 4.08
CA SER A 51 -19.91 12.85 2.63
C SER A 51 -18.63 12.47 1.85
N PRO A 52 -18.73 11.88 0.65
CA PRO A 52 -17.58 11.37 -0.09
C PRO A 52 -16.78 12.49 -0.76
N THR A 53 -15.46 12.44 -0.64
CA THR A 53 -14.56 13.20 -1.51
C THR A 53 -13.63 12.22 -2.23
N LEU A 54 -13.98 11.93 -3.48
CA LEU A 54 -13.18 11.17 -4.44
C LEU A 54 -11.94 12.00 -4.84
N HIS A 55 -10.80 11.30 -5.00
CA HIS A 55 -9.74 11.52 -6.02
C HIS A 55 -8.25 11.61 -5.58
N ARG A 56 -7.87 11.42 -4.30
CA ARG A 56 -6.43 11.28 -3.92
C ARG A 56 -6.11 10.29 -2.78
N LEU A 57 -6.97 9.30 -2.54
CA LEU A 57 -6.89 8.42 -1.35
C LEU A 57 -6.20 7.07 -1.59
N GLY A 58 -5.52 6.85 -2.73
CA GLY A 58 -4.88 5.57 -3.04
C GLY A 58 -3.76 5.16 -2.07
N ILE A 59 -3.21 6.11 -1.31
CA ILE A 59 -2.25 5.85 -0.24
C ILE A 59 -2.59 6.76 0.95
N GLN A 60 -2.80 6.17 2.13
CA GLN A 60 -3.15 6.89 3.34
C GLN A 60 -2.35 6.33 4.52
N ALA A 61 -2.01 7.20 5.48
CA ALA A 61 -1.31 6.80 6.69
C ALA A 61 -2.32 6.54 7.82
N PHE A 62 -2.07 5.50 8.61
CA PHE A 62 -2.91 5.07 9.72
C PHE A 62 -2.06 4.72 10.93
N LEU A 63 -2.68 4.73 12.12
CA LEU A 63 -2.03 4.24 13.32
C LEU A 63 -2.16 2.70 13.35
N PRO A 64 -1.04 1.95 13.43
CA PRO A 64 -1.10 0.50 13.48
C PRO A 64 -1.52 0.02 14.87
N VAL A 65 -2.41 -0.96 14.92
CA VAL A 65 -2.75 -1.70 16.16
C VAL A 65 -2.51 -3.18 15.97
N LEU A 66 -1.90 -3.84 16.95
CA LEU A 66 -1.57 -5.25 16.83
C LEU A 66 -2.80 -6.11 17.10
N VAL A 67 -3.09 -7.06 16.21
CA VAL A 67 -4.17 -8.07 16.37
C VAL A 67 -3.67 -9.47 16.04
N GLU A 68 -4.41 -10.47 16.49
CA GLU A 68 -4.19 -11.86 16.13
C GLU A 68 -4.78 -12.18 14.75
N GLY A 69 -4.18 -13.11 14.00
CA GLY A 69 -4.64 -13.53 12.67
C GLY A 69 -3.57 -13.54 11.57
N ARG A 70 -3.94 -13.14 10.34
CA ARG A 70 -3.01 -12.85 9.23
C ARG A 70 -3.49 -11.71 8.33
N ALA A 71 -4.72 -11.24 8.50
CA ALA A 71 -5.34 -10.25 7.65
C ALA A 71 -5.10 -8.83 8.17
N ILE A 72 -5.24 -7.85 7.28
CA ILE A 72 -5.25 -6.43 7.62
C ILE A 72 -6.70 -6.03 7.86
N CYS A 73 -7.03 -5.56 9.06
CA CYS A 73 -8.37 -5.07 9.32
C CYS A 73 -8.47 -3.61 8.89
N LEU A 74 -9.34 -3.33 7.93
CA LEU A 74 -9.62 -1.99 7.44
C LEU A 74 -10.99 -1.52 7.93
N HIS A 75 -11.08 -0.26 8.33
CA HIS A 75 -12.34 0.33 8.75
C HIS A 75 -13.30 0.47 7.54
N PRO A 76 -14.60 0.14 7.66
CA PRO A 76 -15.57 0.21 6.56
C PRO A 76 -15.64 1.57 5.82
N LEU A 77 -15.36 2.67 6.52
CA LEU A 77 -15.44 4.03 5.96
C LEU A 77 -14.35 4.34 4.94
N VAL A 78 -13.19 3.71 5.05
CA VAL A 78 -12.07 3.94 4.11
C VAL A 78 -12.13 3.00 2.90
N CYS A 79 -12.90 1.91 2.97
CA CYS A 79 -13.04 0.94 1.88
C CYS A 79 -13.51 1.57 0.57
N LYS A 80 -14.45 2.52 0.65
CA LYS A 80 -14.91 3.28 -0.54
C LYS A 80 -13.80 4.16 -1.14
N GLY A 81 -12.89 4.68 -0.31
CA GLY A 81 -11.77 5.51 -0.76
C GLY A 81 -10.69 4.70 -1.48
N PHE A 82 -10.47 3.46 -1.04
CA PHE A 82 -9.56 2.50 -1.68
C PHE A 82 -10.20 1.69 -2.81
N ASN A 83 -11.51 1.82 -3.01
CA ASN A 83 -12.29 0.97 -3.91
C ASN A 83 -12.04 -0.52 -3.64
N ALA A 84 -12.01 -0.89 -2.37
CA ALA A 84 -11.66 -2.23 -1.93
C ALA A 84 -12.91 -3.06 -1.61
N ASP A 85 -13.02 -4.26 -2.18
CA ASP A 85 -14.03 -5.26 -1.88
C ASP A 85 -13.41 -6.45 -1.12
N PHE A 86 -14.13 -6.94 -0.11
CA PHE A 86 -13.60 -7.95 0.82
C PHE A 86 -13.68 -9.38 0.28
N ASP A 87 -13.56 -9.56 -1.04
CA ASP A 87 -13.69 -10.85 -1.73
C ASP A 87 -12.34 -11.57 -1.95
N GLY A 88 -11.24 -10.94 -1.54
CA GLY A 88 -9.88 -11.45 -1.73
C GLY A 88 -8.84 -10.36 -1.99
N ASP A 89 -9.26 -9.10 -2.06
CA ASP A 89 -8.37 -7.96 -2.21
C ASP A 89 -7.21 -7.97 -1.22
N GLN A 90 -6.05 -7.58 -1.74
CA GLN A 90 -4.82 -7.45 -0.96
C GLN A 90 -4.38 -6.00 -0.92
N MET A 91 -4.03 -5.53 0.27
CA MET A 91 -3.44 -4.20 0.44
C MET A 91 -1.96 -4.32 0.75
N ALA A 92 -1.19 -3.38 0.18
CA ALA A 92 0.22 -3.19 0.50
C ALA A 92 0.37 -2.18 1.64
N VAL A 93 1.33 -2.45 2.52
CA VAL A 93 1.67 -1.62 3.66
C VAL A 93 3.14 -1.31 3.57
N HIS A 94 3.49 -0.06 3.86
CA HIS A 94 4.85 0.44 3.91
C HIS A 94 5.11 1.11 5.26
N VAL A 95 6.31 0.89 5.82
CA VAL A 95 6.70 1.50 7.10
C VAL A 95 7.65 2.68 6.83
N PRO A 96 7.28 3.93 7.18
CA PRO A 96 8.17 5.07 7.07
C PRO A 96 9.24 5.00 8.17
N LEU A 97 10.51 4.85 7.76
CA LEU A 97 11.63 4.73 8.70
C LEU A 97 12.29 6.07 9.05
N SER A 98 12.33 7.02 8.11
CA SER A 98 12.93 8.34 8.37
C SER A 98 11.97 9.28 9.09
N LEU A 99 12.52 10.22 9.86
CA LEU A 99 11.73 11.20 10.60
C LEU A 99 10.95 12.12 9.66
N GLU A 100 11.55 12.47 8.52
CA GLU A 100 10.91 13.27 7.48
C GLU A 100 9.72 12.51 6.88
N ALA A 101 9.90 11.22 6.55
CA ALA A 101 8.82 10.41 6.01
C ALA A 101 7.70 10.18 7.03
N GLN A 102 8.04 10.04 8.32
CA GLN A 102 7.04 9.95 9.39
C GLN A 102 6.28 11.27 9.56
N ALA A 103 6.97 12.41 9.47
CA ALA A 103 6.34 13.72 9.53
C ALA A 103 5.42 13.96 8.33
N GLU A 104 5.87 13.66 7.11
CA GLU A 104 5.06 13.72 5.89
C GLU A 104 3.85 12.79 5.96
N ALA A 105 4.05 11.54 6.38
CA ALA A 105 2.96 10.60 6.58
C ALA A 105 1.95 11.14 7.60
N ARG A 106 2.40 11.74 8.71
CA ARG A 106 1.53 12.29 9.75
C ARG A 106 0.87 13.63 9.41
N LEU A 107 1.46 14.44 8.55
CA LEU A 107 0.95 15.79 8.22
C LEU A 107 0.17 15.81 6.91
N LEU A 108 0.65 15.10 5.89
CA LEU A 108 0.10 15.12 4.54
C LEU A 108 -0.81 13.93 4.26
N MET A 109 -0.52 12.75 4.82
CA MET A 109 -1.27 11.51 4.53
C MET A 109 -2.25 11.14 5.64
N PHE A 110 -1.93 11.45 6.89
CA PHE A 110 -2.77 11.30 8.07
C PHE A 110 -3.70 12.53 8.14
N SER A 111 -4.64 12.59 7.21
CA SER A 111 -5.44 13.79 6.95
C SER A 111 -6.04 14.37 8.24
N HIS A 112 -5.64 15.60 8.58
CA HIS A 112 -6.28 16.47 9.59
C HIS A 112 -7.76 16.77 9.28
N MET A 113 -8.25 16.43 8.09
CA MET A 113 -9.63 16.65 7.61
C MET A 113 -10.61 15.48 7.86
N ILE A 114 -10.17 14.39 8.48
CA ILE A 114 -11.08 13.36 9.00
C ILE A 114 -11.18 13.59 10.50
N PHE A 115 -12.14 14.42 10.90
CA PHE A 115 -12.46 14.91 12.26
C PHE A 115 -12.76 13.80 13.30
N CYS A 116 -12.37 12.55 13.07
CA CYS A 116 -12.58 11.39 13.93
C CYS A 116 -11.29 10.55 14.07
N LEU A 117 -10.14 11.21 14.21
CA LEU A 117 -8.83 10.58 14.25
C LEU A 117 -8.47 9.86 15.57
N GLN A 118 -9.46 9.53 16.41
CA GLN A 118 -9.24 8.61 17.54
C GLN A 118 -9.61 7.14 17.20
N LEU A 119 -10.15 6.84 16.01
CA LEU A 119 -10.77 5.52 15.76
C LEU A 119 -10.37 4.83 14.46
N LEU A 120 -9.43 5.39 13.69
CA LEU A 120 -8.97 4.80 12.44
C LEU A 120 -7.65 4.05 12.66
N GLU A 121 -7.78 2.97 13.42
CA GLU A 121 -6.71 2.01 13.68
C GLU A 121 -6.73 0.96 12.56
N ILE A 122 -5.63 0.83 11.83
CA ILE A 122 -5.44 -0.35 10.99
C ILE A 122 -4.85 -1.43 11.87
N HIS A 123 -5.59 -2.51 12.01
CA HIS A 123 -5.10 -3.61 12.80
C HIS A 123 -4.17 -4.49 11.96
N PHE A 124 -2.90 -4.49 12.35
CA PHE A 124 -1.84 -5.32 11.77
C PHE A 124 -1.74 -6.62 12.53
N CYS A 125 -1.75 -7.71 11.78
CA CYS A 125 -1.49 -8.98 12.39
C CYS A 125 0.01 -9.27 12.53
N THR A 126 0.45 -9.57 13.75
CA THR A 126 1.71 -10.28 14.00
C THR A 126 1.45 -11.78 14.05
N ASN A 127 2.08 -12.55 13.16
CA ASN A 127 2.37 -13.95 13.49
C ASN A 127 3.43 -13.90 14.60
N SER A 128 3.02 -14.08 15.85
CA SER A 128 3.96 -14.50 16.90
C SER A 128 4.41 -15.95 16.60
N ARG A 129 5.37 -16.08 15.69
CA ARG A 129 6.25 -17.24 15.54
C ARG A 129 7.69 -16.79 15.28
N TYR A 130 8.11 -15.74 16.01
CA TYR A 130 9.51 -15.48 16.30
C TYR A 130 9.76 -15.81 17.78
N ALA A 131 9.86 -17.12 18.03
CA ALA A 131 10.61 -17.75 19.12
C ALA A 131 11.23 -19.01 18.53
#